data_AF-A0A9E1X438-F1
#
_entry.id   AF-A0A9E1X438-F1
#
_cell.length_a   1.000
_cell.length_b   1.000
_cell.length_c   1.000
_cell.angle_alpha   90.00
_cell.angle_beta   90.00
_cell.angle_gamma   90.00
#
_symmetry.space_group_name_H-M   'P 1'
#
loop_
_entity.id
_entity.type
_entity.pdbx_description
1 polymer ?
#
loop_
_entity_poly.entity_id
_entity_poly.type
_entity_poly.pdbx_seq_one_letter_code
_entity_poly.pdbx_strand_id
1 'polypeptide(L)' 'MATLPELARAHSDLDEVRITHLQNLVSVWGLLADLSFADLVLYARDSR' A
#
# COMPACT_ATOMS: atom_id res chain seq x y z
N MET A 1 15.27 3.87 3.45
CA MET A 1 13.92 3.35 3.74
C MET A 1 13.20 3.26 2.41
N ALA A 2 12.73 2.09 2.02
CA ALA A 2 12.05 1.93 0.72
C ALA A 2 10.65 2.55 0.81
N THR A 3 10.27 3.32 -0.21
CA THR A 3 8.91 3.87 -0.31
C THR A 3 7.92 2.79 -0.80
N LEU A 4 6.63 2.95 -0.54
CA LEU A 4 5.59 2.05 -1.06
C LEU A 4 5.70 1.80 -2.59
N PRO A 5 5.88 2.82 -3.45
CA PRO A 5 6.07 2.60 -4.88
C PRO A 5 7.37 1.85 -5.23
N GLU A 6 8.46 2.05 -4.49
CA GLU A 6 9.70 1.28 -4.69
C GLU A 6 9.50 -0.20 -4.37
N LEU A 7 8.85 -0.51 -3.25
CA LEU A 7 8.50 -1.88 -2.85
C LEU A 7 7.55 -2.54 -3.85
N ALA A 8 6.51 -1.82 -4.28
CA ALA A 8 5.55 -2.33 -5.25
C ALA A 8 6.22 -2.68 -6.58
N ARG A 9 7.09 -1.80 -7.13
CA ARG A 9 7.79 -2.09 -8.39
C ARG A 9 8.80 -3.22 -8.27
N ALA A 10 9.41 -3.41 -7.10
CA ALA A 10 10.43 -4.44 -6.90
C ALA A 10 9.87 -5.84 -6.60
N HIS A 11 8.66 -5.92 -6.02
CA HIS A 11 8.10 -7.15 -5.48
C HIS A 11 6.68 -7.47 -5.98
N SER A 12 6.07 -6.64 -6.83
CA SER A 12 4.71 -6.90 -7.31
C SER A 12 4.54 -6.55 -8.79
N ASP A 13 3.66 -7.26 -9.48
CA ASP A 13 3.28 -7.00 -10.87
C ASP A 13 2.17 -5.93 -10.97
N LEU A 14 2.29 -4.87 -10.17
CA LEU A 14 1.34 -3.76 -10.13
C LEU A 14 1.73 -2.70 -11.16
N ASP A 15 0.79 -2.34 -12.04
CA ASP A 15 0.93 -1.19 -12.91
C ASP A 15 0.92 0.13 -12.12
N GLU A 16 1.35 1.22 -12.77
CA GLU A 16 1.48 2.53 -12.14
C GLU A 16 0.14 3.10 -11.62
N VAL A 17 -0.98 2.75 -12.25
CA VAL A 17 -2.33 3.19 -11.81
C VAL A 17 -2.69 2.51 -10.50
N ARG A 18 -2.41 1.21 -10.37
CA ARG A 18 -2.64 0.43 -9.15
C ARG A 18 -1.70 0.89 -8.03
N ILE A 19 -0.45 1.21 -8.34
CA ILE A 19 0.49 1.79 -7.37
C ILE A 19 -0.03 3.14 -6.86
N THR A 20 -0.50 4.00 -7.76
CA THR A 20 -1.08 5.31 -7.40
C THR A 20 -2.32 5.14 -6.52
N HIS A 21 -3.17 4.16 -6.82
CA HIS A 21 -4.33 3.84 -6.00
C HIS A 21 -3.94 3.44 -4.57
N LEU A 22 -2.91 2.62 -4.40
CA LEU A 22 -2.41 2.24 -3.08
C LEU A 22 -1.82 3.43 -2.31
N GLN A 23 -1.15 4.37 -2.99
CA GLN A 23 -0.68 5.60 -2.36
C GLN A 23 -1.84 6.45 -1.85
N ASN A 24 -2.90 6.60 -2.66
CA ASN A 24 -4.10 7.31 -2.25
C ASN A 24 -4.80 6.64 -1.07
N LEU A 25 -4.87 5.31 -1.06
CA LEU A 25 -5.43 4.53 0.04
C LEU A 25 -4.66 4.79 1.34
N VAL A 26 -3.32 4.68 1.32
CA VAL A 26 -2.47 4.90 2.49
C VAL A 26 -2.50 6.36 2.98
N SER A 27 -2.75 7.31 2.08
CA SER A 27 -2.93 8.73 2.47
C SER A 27 -4.16 8.95 3.36
N VAL A 28 -5.22 8.15 3.20
CA VAL A 28 -6.51 8.34 3.90
C VAL A 28 -6.83 7.29 4.96
N TRP A 29 -6.09 6.18 5.00
CA TRP A 29 -6.41 5.04 5.87
C TRP A 29 -6.26 5.30 7.38
N GLY A 30 -5.75 6.47 7.79
CA GLY A 30 -5.67 6.85 9.20
C GLY A 30 -7.04 6.90 9.85
N LEU A 31 -8.03 7.47 9.14
CA LEU A 31 -9.43 7.45 9.57
C LEU A 31 -9.95 6.02 9.75
N LEU A 32 -9.55 5.10 8.87
CA LEU A 32 -9.96 3.69 8.97
C LEU A 32 -9.33 3.02 10.19
N ALA A 33 -8.06 3.31 10.48
CA ALA A 33 -7.37 2.81 11.68
C ALA A 33 -8.06 3.34 12.95
N ASP A 34 -8.38 4.63 13.00
CA ASP A 34 -9.06 5.28 14.13
C ASP A 34 -10.44 4.66 14.39
N LEU A 35 -11.25 4.47 13.33
CA LEU A 35 -12.57 3.85 13.44
C LEU A 35 -12.51 2.39 13.86
N SER A 36 -11.43 1.69 13.52
CA SER A 36 -11.24 0.28 13.85
C SER A 36 -10.55 0.07 15.21
N PHE A 37 -10.02 1.14 15.82
CA PHE A 37 -9.14 1.07 16.98
C PHE A 37 -7.99 0.05 16.80
N ALA A 38 -7.43 -0.03 15.59
CA ALA A 38 -6.52 -1.10 15.20
C ALA A 38 -5.42 -0.64 14.24
N ASP A 39 -4.29 -1.33 14.29
CA ASP A 39 -3.21 -1.17 13.32
C ASP A 39 -3.58 -1.81 11.98
N LEU A 40 -3.25 -1.13 10.88
CA LEU A 40 -3.48 -1.60 9.53
C LEU A 40 -2.17 -2.00 8.86
N VAL A 41 -2.16 -3.16 8.21
CA VAL A 41 -1.02 -3.65 7.43
C VAL A 41 -1.48 -3.96 6.02
N LEU A 42 -0.80 -3.38 5.03
CA LEU A 42 -1.06 -3.63 3.61
C LEU A 42 -0.16 -4.76 3.11
N TYR A 43 -0.77 -5.82 2.58
CA TYR A 43 -0.07 -6.94 1.96
C TYR A 43 -0.21 -6.91 0.44
N ALA A 44 0.87 -7.27 -0.25
CA ALA A 44 0.87 -7.52 -1.69
C ALA A 44 1.45 -8.90 -1.95
N ARG A 45 1.02 -9.53 -3.04
CA ARG A 45 1.56 -10.82 -3.47
C ARG A 45 2.92 -10.61 -4.14
N ASP A 46 3.93 -11.36 -3.69
CA ASP A 46 5.23 -11.36 -4.36
C ASP A 46 5.09 -11.96 -5.77
N SER A 47 5.76 -11.36 -6.75
CA SER A 47 5.69 -11.77 -8.17
C SER A 47 6.91 -12.59 -8.60
N ARG A 48 7.79 -12.94 -7.65
CA ARG A 48 8.89 -13.88 -7.84
C ARG A 48 8.46 -15.34 -7.73
#